data_AF-A0A9J6EKG3-F1
#
_entry.id   AF-A0A9J6EKG3-F1
#
_cell.length_a   1.000
_cell.length_b   1.000
_cell.length_c   1.000
_cell.angle_alpha   90.00
_cell.angle_beta   90.00
_cell.angle_gamma   90.00
#
_symmetry.space_group_name_H-M   'P 1'
#
loop_
_entity.id
_entity.type
_entity.pdbx_description
1 polymer ?
#
loop_
_entity_poly.entity_id
_entity_poly.type
_entity_poly.pdbx_seq_one_letter_code
_entity_poly.pdbx_strand_id
1 'polypeptide(L)'
;MYGSRGHKPVVVLGSDHIWERIGDAAAVGRQRHRYRVTGFGCHTEHQIVEFFEELFATRFCSWCGLVASNMCIVSCLHVICPACHQRVFVNSSGFATCPIDNETLPVCITVVMANNVCSKLVHCPSKGCDYTGCLKDLNDHLDQNCAFHLTACTKCDASVAHKDLRSHFLTCEGAPGAFLEVPDVQSLLESLDNARKELDSVTGCPMSARPLENAVVSLTRLLDKLRGRLGVEEDV
;
A
#
# COMPACT_ATOMS: atom_id res chain seq x y z
N MET A 1 -1.79 43.61 56.22
CA MET A 1 -0.52 43.31 55.55
C MET A 1 -0.61 41.91 54.97
N TYR A 2 -0.62 41.84 53.64
CA TYR A 2 -0.81 40.62 52.85
C TYR A 2 0.48 39.80 52.74
N GLY A 3 0.36 38.47 52.66
CA GLY A 3 1.49 37.57 52.45
C GLY A 3 1.04 36.15 52.07
N SER A 4 0.51 36.00 50.87
CA SER A 4 0.13 34.73 50.23
C SER A 4 1.34 34.04 49.58
N ARG A 5 1.46 32.71 49.73
CA ARG A 5 2.16 31.80 48.80
C ARG A 5 1.19 30.63 48.58
N GLY A 6 0.68 30.29 47.41
CA GLY A 6 1.18 30.50 46.05
C GLY A 6 1.20 29.13 45.37
N HIS A 7 0.02 28.55 45.13
CA HIS A 7 -0.17 27.36 44.29
C HIS A 7 0.36 27.66 42.88
N LYS A 8 1.25 26.82 42.34
CA LYS A 8 1.63 26.88 40.92
C LYS A 8 0.57 26.14 40.09
N PRO A 9 -0.03 26.78 39.07
CA PRO A 9 -0.92 26.09 38.15
C PRO A 9 -0.13 25.31 37.10
N VAL A 10 -0.67 24.14 36.77
CA VAL A 10 -0.31 23.29 35.62
C VAL A 10 -0.65 24.05 34.34
N VAL A 11 0.34 24.30 33.49
CA VAL A 11 0.12 24.91 32.17
C VAL A 11 -0.12 23.79 31.18
N VAL A 12 -1.37 23.62 30.77
CA VAL A 12 -1.76 22.83 29.59
C VAL A 12 -1.61 23.76 28.40
N LEU A 13 -0.62 23.52 27.54
CA LEU A 13 -0.52 24.21 26.26
C LEU A 13 -1.38 23.46 25.24
N GLY A 14 -2.62 23.93 25.08
CA GLY A 14 -3.38 23.75 23.84
C GLY A 14 -2.78 24.66 22.76
N SER A 15 -2.68 24.17 21.54
CA SER A 15 -2.22 24.96 20.40
C SER A 15 -3.17 24.77 19.24
N ASP A 16 -4.23 25.59 19.29
CA ASP A 16 -5.08 25.95 18.17
C ASP A 16 -4.40 27.08 17.35
N HIS A 17 -4.44 26.91 16.02
CA HIS A 17 -4.47 27.94 14.97
C HIS A 17 -3.41 29.05 14.93
N ILE A 18 -2.41 28.89 14.06
CA ILE A 18 -1.77 30.00 13.33
C ILE A 18 -1.58 29.56 11.86
N TRP A 19 -2.58 29.83 11.02
CA TRP A 19 -2.46 29.81 9.56
C TRP A 19 -2.70 31.21 9.03
N GLU A 20 -1.67 32.04 9.00
CA GLU A 20 -1.69 33.29 8.24
C GLU A 20 -0.26 33.72 7.90
N ARG A 21 0.09 33.55 6.62
CA ARG A 21 0.93 34.41 5.75
C ARG A 21 1.52 33.60 4.61
N ILE A 22 0.74 33.49 3.53
CA ILE A 22 1.26 33.28 2.19
C ILE A 22 1.97 34.58 1.78
N GLY A 23 3.26 34.48 1.49
CA GLY A 23 4.09 35.59 1.00
C GLY A 23 5.31 35.04 0.28
N ASP A 24 5.25 35.13 -1.05
CA ASP A 24 6.29 34.97 -2.07
C ASP A 24 7.73 34.71 -1.58
N ALA A 25 8.15 33.45 -1.67
CA ALA A 25 9.56 33.08 -1.70
C ALA A 25 9.83 32.32 -3.01
N ALA A 26 10.19 33.08 -4.04
CA ALA A 26 10.77 32.55 -5.26
C ALA A 26 12.06 31.79 -4.93
N ALA A 27 12.10 30.51 -5.34
CA ALA A 27 13.30 29.73 -5.63
C ALA A 27 14.42 29.70 -4.55
N VAL A 28 14.09 29.36 -3.31
CA VAL A 28 15.04 28.59 -2.49
C VAL A 28 14.90 27.14 -2.94
N GLY A 29 15.95 26.58 -3.54
CA GLY A 29 15.95 25.21 -4.02
C GLY A 29 15.42 24.27 -2.94
N ARG A 30 14.23 23.71 -3.15
CA ARG A 30 13.59 22.77 -2.21
C ARG A 30 14.56 21.60 -2.06
N GLN A 31 15.26 21.49 -0.93
CA GLN A 31 16.02 20.28 -0.63
C GLN A 31 15.02 19.14 -0.63
N ARG A 32 15.23 18.17 -1.52
CA ARG A 32 14.30 17.06 -1.70
C ARG A 32 14.56 16.08 -0.55
N HIS A 33 13.66 16.06 0.42
CA HIS A 33 13.77 15.21 1.61
C HIS A 33 13.36 13.77 1.26
N ARG A 34 14.26 13.02 0.65
CA ARG A 34 13.99 11.66 0.13
C ARG A 34 14.42 10.59 1.12
N TYR A 35 13.49 9.73 1.51
CA TYR A 35 13.75 8.64 2.44
C TYR A 35 13.20 7.33 1.91
N ARG A 36 13.88 6.23 2.24
CA ARG A 36 13.31 4.90 2.03
C ARG A 36 12.33 4.60 3.16
N VAL A 37 11.14 4.08 2.84
CA VAL A 37 10.09 3.81 3.83
C VAL A 37 9.75 2.31 3.93
N THR A 38 9.25 1.85 5.08
CA THR A 38 8.78 0.46 5.31
C THR A 38 7.64 0.43 6.33
N GLY A 39 6.72 -0.53 6.20
CA GLY A 39 5.63 -0.73 7.15
C GLY A 39 4.44 0.22 6.95
N PHE A 40 4.30 0.81 5.75
CA PHE A 40 3.19 1.69 5.37
C PHE A 40 2.32 1.12 4.25
N GLY A 41 2.47 -0.18 3.92
CA GLY A 41 1.71 -0.89 2.89
C GLY A 41 2.61 -1.47 1.79
N CYS A 42 2.14 -2.51 1.11
CA CYS A 42 2.94 -3.31 0.17
C CYS A 42 3.50 -2.50 -1.00
N HIS A 43 2.78 -1.48 -1.48
CA HIS A 43 3.24 -0.64 -2.60
C HIS A 43 4.24 0.43 -2.17
N THR A 44 4.30 0.76 -0.89
CA THR A 44 5.26 1.71 -0.32
C THR A 44 6.51 1.02 0.24
N GLU A 45 6.48 -0.30 0.34
CA GLU A 45 7.50 -1.10 0.99
C GLU A 45 8.85 -0.93 0.29
N HIS A 46 9.84 -0.46 1.04
CA HIS A 46 11.19 -0.14 0.56
C HIS A 46 11.27 0.89 -0.58
N GLN A 47 10.20 1.65 -0.84
CA GLN A 47 10.19 2.72 -1.84
C GLN A 47 10.89 3.98 -1.32
N ILE A 48 11.48 4.75 -2.24
CA ILE A 48 12.02 6.09 -1.94
C ILE A 48 10.89 7.09 -2.13
N VAL A 49 10.51 7.75 -1.04
CA VAL A 49 9.43 8.73 -0.99
C VAL A 49 10.01 10.11 -0.72
N GLU A 50 9.51 11.14 -1.39
CA GLU A 50 9.91 12.53 -1.20
C GLU A 50 8.93 13.21 -0.24
N PHE A 51 9.44 13.66 0.91
CA PHE A 51 8.69 14.39 1.93
C PHE A 51 8.78 15.89 1.67
N PHE A 52 7.71 16.61 2.03
CA PHE A 52 7.67 18.08 1.92
C PHE A 52 8.56 18.77 2.96
N GLU A 53 8.75 18.11 4.10
CA GLU A 53 9.49 18.62 5.24
C GLU A 53 10.65 17.68 5.56
N GLU A 54 11.72 18.23 6.12
CA GLU A 54 12.79 17.42 6.70
C GLU A 54 12.24 16.63 7.90
N LEU A 55 12.63 15.35 7.97
CA LEU A 55 12.31 14.54 9.12
C LEU A 55 13.35 14.73 10.22
N PHE A 56 12.89 14.89 11.46
CA PHE A 56 13.79 14.89 12.62
C PHE A 56 14.61 13.58 12.69
N ALA A 57 15.83 13.65 13.22
CA ALA A 57 16.74 12.51 13.34
C ALA A 57 16.14 11.30 14.09
N THR A 58 15.11 11.50 14.91
CA THR A 58 14.38 10.44 15.62
C THR A 58 13.41 9.65 14.74
N ARG A 59 13.27 10.00 13.47
CA ARG A 59 12.26 9.45 12.54
C ARG A 59 12.81 8.47 11.52
N PHE A 60 14.13 8.37 11.41
CA PHE A 60 14.79 7.43 10.51
C PHE A 60 15.91 6.69 11.23
N CYS A 61 16.27 5.54 10.69
CA CYS A 61 17.33 4.71 11.24
C CYS A 61 18.67 5.44 11.09
N SER A 62 19.38 5.65 12.19
CA SER A 62 20.71 6.27 12.22
C SER A 62 21.75 5.47 11.45
N TRP A 63 21.50 4.17 11.22
CA TRP A 63 22.41 3.29 10.50
C TRP A 63 22.10 3.20 9.00
N CYS A 64 20.85 2.93 8.63
CA CYS A 64 20.49 2.66 7.22
C CYS A 64 19.61 3.75 6.58
N GLY A 65 19.25 4.81 7.31
CA GLY A 65 18.40 5.91 6.82
C GLY A 65 16.93 5.52 6.60
N LEU A 66 16.52 4.30 6.94
CA LEU A 66 15.17 3.80 6.72
C LEU A 66 14.17 4.46 7.70
N VAL A 67 13.06 4.94 7.16
CA VAL A 67 11.89 5.38 7.92
C VAL A 67 10.91 4.22 8.03
N ALA A 68 10.76 3.66 9.22
CA ALA A 68 9.82 2.57 9.48
C ALA A 68 8.60 3.09 10.25
N SER A 69 7.47 2.39 10.17
CA SER A 69 6.27 2.71 10.97
C SER A 69 6.49 2.60 12.48
N ASN A 70 7.48 1.80 12.88
CA ASN A 70 8.01 1.72 14.24
C ASN A 70 9.54 1.81 14.24
N MET A 71 10.09 2.47 15.25
CA MET A 71 11.53 2.63 15.44
C MET A 71 11.94 2.06 16.80
N CYS A 72 13.21 1.69 16.93
CA CYS A 72 13.81 1.21 18.17
C CYS A 72 14.81 2.23 18.68
N ILE A 73 14.75 2.58 19.96
CA ILE A 73 15.79 3.32 20.67
C ILE A 73 16.58 2.31 21.51
N VAL A 74 17.88 2.19 21.24
CA VAL A 74 18.79 1.34 22.03
C VAL A 74 19.33 2.09 23.26
N SER A 75 20.01 1.39 24.17
CA SER A 75 20.49 1.96 25.43
C SER A 75 21.47 3.13 25.27
N CYS A 76 22.22 3.20 24.17
CA CYS A 76 23.07 4.36 23.83
C CYS A 76 22.30 5.49 23.12
N LEU A 77 20.97 5.47 23.14
CA LEU A 77 20.05 6.48 22.60
C LEU A 77 20.03 6.63 21.08
N HIS A 78 20.74 5.78 20.34
CA HIS A 78 20.63 5.71 18.89
C HIS A 78 19.27 5.14 18.45
N VAL A 79 18.69 5.74 17.42
CA VAL A 79 17.43 5.30 16.82
C VAL A 79 17.72 4.41 15.62
N ILE A 80 17.19 3.18 15.60
CA ILE A 80 17.39 2.20 14.52
C ILE A 80 16.07 1.55 14.10
N CYS A 81 15.99 1.05 12.87
CA CYS A 81 14.81 0.31 12.42
C CYS A 81 14.78 -1.12 12.98
N PRO A 82 13.60 -1.78 13.01
CA PRO A 82 13.47 -3.15 13.52
C PRO A 82 14.39 -4.16 12.83
N ALA A 83 14.59 -4.04 11.51
CA ALA A 83 15.48 -4.93 10.76
C ALA A 83 16.95 -4.77 11.17
N CYS A 84 17.41 -3.55 11.42
CA CYS A 84 18.76 -3.27 11.93
C CYS A 84 18.92 -3.74 13.37
N HIS A 85 17.90 -3.54 14.21
CA HIS A 85 17.88 -4.06 15.57
C HIS A 85 18.05 -5.58 15.58
N GLN A 86 17.23 -6.30 14.80
CA GLN A 86 17.31 -7.76 14.71
C GLN A 86 18.72 -8.25 14.34
N ARG A 87 19.40 -7.58 13.40
CA ARG A 87 20.77 -7.94 12.96
C ARG A 87 21.82 -7.77 14.06
N VAL A 88 21.64 -6.83 14.97
CA VAL A 88 22.58 -6.55 16.07
C VAL A 88 22.33 -7.49 17.25
N PHE A 89 21.07 -7.82 17.53
CA PHE A 89 20.70 -8.48 18.79
C PHE A 89 20.37 -9.97 18.67
N VAL A 90 19.97 -10.49 17.50
CA VAL A 90 19.53 -11.91 17.38
C VAL A 90 20.67 -12.93 17.56
N ASN A 91 21.92 -12.55 17.26
CA ASN A 91 23.08 -13.45 17.39
C ASN A 91 23.97 -13.13 18.60
N SER A 92 23.52 -12.26 19.50
CA SER A 92 24.34 -11.71 20.59
C SER A 92 24.09 -12.47 21.89
N SER A 93 25.14 -13.09 22.44
CA SER A 93 25.12 -13.88 23.68
C SER A 93 25.11 -13.00 24.94
N GLY A 94 24.15 -12.07 25.02
CA GLY A 94 23.85 -11.23 26.20
C GLY A 94 24.24 -9.76 26.07
N PHE A 95 25.21 -9.44 25.22
CA PHE A 95 25.64 -8.07 24.91
C PHE A 95 25.89 -7.92 23.41
N ALA A 96 25.55 -6.76 22.86
CA ALA A 96 25.87 -6.38 21.49
C ALA A 96 26.68 -5.08 21.49
N THR A 97 27.44 -4.79 20.44
CA THR A 97 28.15 -3.52 20.30
C THR A 97 27.40 -2.62 19.32
N CYS A 98 27.15 -1.38 19.71
CA CYS A 98 26.57 -0.39 18.80
C CYS A 98 27.57 -0.05 17.68
N PRO A 99 27.18 -0.12 16.39
CA PRO A 99 28.10 0.19 15.30
C PRO A 99 28.37 1.69 15.12
N ILE A 100 27.68 2.57 15.86
CA ILE A 100 27.79 4.03 15.70
C ILE A 100 28.83 4.62 16.66
N ASP A 101 28.77 4.23 17.93
CA ASP A 101 29.61 4.76 19.02
C ASP A 101 30.45 3.69 19.72
N ASN A 102 30.35 2.42 19.30
CA ASN A 102 31.01 1.26 19.90
C ASN A 102 30.63 0.97 21.36
N GLU A 103 29.51 1.52 21.84
CA GLU A 103 29.00 1.25 23.19
C GLU A 103 28.52 -0.20 23.32
N THR A 104 28.72 -0.77 24.51
CA THR A 104 28.22 -2.12 24.84
C THR A 104 26.75 -2.02 25.24
N LEU A 105 25.88 -2.65 24.46
CA LEU A 105 24.45 -2.62 24.59
C LEU A 105 23.94 -3.90 25.27
N PRO A 106 23.23 -3.82 26.41
CA PRO A 106 22.50 -4.96 26.95
C PRO A 106 21.35 -5.33 26.01
N VAL A 107 21.24 -6.61 25.68
CA VAL A 107 20.22 -7.13 24.73
C VAL A 107 18.78 -6.86 25.21
N CYS A 108 18.57 -6.68 26.52
CA CYS A 108 17.25 -6.55 27.14
C CYS A 108 16.67 -5.12 27.18
N ILE A 109 17.43 -4.08 26.80
CA ILE A 109 16.98 -2.69 26.92
C ILE A 109 16.79 -2.06 25.54
N THR A 110 15.57 -2.17 25.01
CA THR A 110 15.16 -1.48 23.77
C THR A 110 13.77 -0.90 23.95
N VAL A 111 13.59 0.38 23.61
CA VAL A 111 12.28 1.02 23.56
C VAL A 111 11.78 1.00 22.12
N VAL A 112 10.60 0.44 21.88
CA VAL A 112 9.92 0.52 20.58
C VAL A 112 8.97 1.71 20.60
N MET A 113 9.08 2.58 19.60
CA MET A 113 8.26 3.78 19.46
C MET A 113 7.51 3.77 18.13
N ALA A 114 6.23 4.13 18.15
CA ALA A 114 5.47 4.41 16.93
C ALA A 114 6.08 5.64 16.24
N ASN A 115 6.26 5.54 14.92
CA ASN A 115 6.80 6.63 14.15
C ASN A 115 5.66 7.49 13.59
N ASN A 116 5.47 8.67 14.14
CA ASN A 116 4.38 9.59 13.77
C ASN A 116 4.63 10.32 12.44
N VAL A 117 5.23 9.65 11.46
CA VAL A 117 5.46 10.17 10.10
C VAL A 117 4.28 9.92 9.16
N CYS A 118 3.31 9.08 9.57
CA CYS A 118 2.13 8.74 8.78
C CYS A 118 1.35 9.95 8.25
N SER A 119 1.27 11.03 9.03
CA SER A 119 0.56 12.27 8.67
C SER A 119 1.41 13.27 7.88
N LYS A 120 2.69 12.97 7.63
CA LYS A 120 3.57 13.86 6.87
C LYS A 120 3.22 13.80 5.38
N LEU A 121 3.24 14.97 4.75
CA LEU A 121 2.97 15.12 3.33
C LEU A 121 4.12 14.59 2.49
N VAL A 122 3.77 13.81 1.47
CA VAL A 122 4.69 13.17 0.55
C VAL A 122 4.21 13.30 -0.90
N HIS A 123 5.16 13.23 -1.83
CA HIS A 123 4.88 13.08 -3.25
C HIS A 123 4.76 11.61 -3.65
N CYS A 124 3.89 11.34 -4.62
CA CYS A 124 3.86 10.04 -5.27
C CYS A 124 5.21 9.72 -5.95
N PRO A 125 5.79 8.52 -5.75
CA PRO A 125 7.05 8.15 -6.39
C PRO A 125 6.91 7.85 -7.88
N SER A 126 5.68 7.64 -8.38
CA SER A 126 5.41 7.34 -9.79
C SER A 126 5.71 8.55 -10.67
N LYS A 127 6.62 8.35 -11.65
CA LYS A 127 7.04 9.43 -12.55
C LYS A 127 5.86 9.99 -13.35
N GLY A 128 5.62 11.29 -13.21
CA GLY A 128 4.52 11.99 -13.90
C GLY A 128 3.23 12.07 -13.10
N CYS A 129 3.15 11.44 -11.92
CA CYS A 129 2.06 11.67 -10.98
C CYS A 129 2.34 12.95 -10.17
N ASP A 130 1.33 13.81 -10.07
CA ASP A 130 1.35 15.06 -9.29
C ASP A 130 0.72 14.92 -7.90
N TYR A 131 0.27 13.71 -7.55
CA TYR A 131 -0.34 13.44 -6.26
C TYR A 131 0.57 13.86 -5.10
N THR A 132 -0.06 14.54 -4.16
CA THR A 132 0.49 14.92 -2.87
C THR A 132 -0.53 14.56 -1.79
N GLY A 133 -0.11 13.86 -0.76
CA GLY A 133 -0.98 13.47 0.35
C GLY A 133 -0.18 12.97 1.55
N CYS A 134 -0.87 12.47 2.58
CA CYS A 134 -0.17 11.91 3.74
C CYS A 134 0.49 10.57 3.38
N LEU A 135 1.60 10.24 4.04
CA LEU A 135 2.29 8.96 3.85
C LEU A 135 1.36 7.75 4.05
N LYS A 136 0.46 7.81 5.04
CA LYS A 136 -0.52 6.74 5.31
C LYS A 136 -1.48 6.47 4.15
N ASP A 137 -1.77 7.48 3.33
CA ASP A 137 -2.73 7.39 2.23
C ASP A 137 -2.02 7.06 0.90
N LEU A 138 -0.68 7.04 0.89
CA LEU A 138 0.12 6.82 -0.32
C LEU A 138 -0.05 5.39 -0.87
N ASN A 139 -0.18 4.39 0.00
CA ASN A 139 -0.39 3.01 -0.45
C ASN A 139 -1.71 2.88 -1.23
N ASP A 140 -2.80 3.42 -0.68
CA ASP A 140 -4.12 3.38 -1.31
C ASP A 140 -4.15 4.18 -2.61
N HIS A 141 -3.41 5.30 -2.66
CA HIS A 141 -3.19 6.01 -3.91
C HIS A 141 -2.50 5.14 -4.95
N LEU A 142 -1.38 4.51 -4.60
CA LEU A 142 -0.60 3.67 -5.53
C LEU A 142 -1.40 2.46 -6.03
N ASP A 143 -2.22 1.87 -5.17
CA ASP A 143 -3.05 0.70 -5.47
C ASP A 143 -4.26 1.05 -6.36
N GLN A 144 -5.00 2.11 -6.03
CA GLN A 144 -6.35 2.31 -6.61
C GLN A 144 -6.46 3.53 -7.52
N ASN A 145 -5.60 4.53 -7.35
CA ASN A 145 -5.83 5.86 -7.92
C ASN A 145 -4.69 6.35 -8.84
N CYS A 146 -3.51 5.74 -8.74
CA CYS A 146 -2.33 6.23 -9.44
C CYS A 146 -2.30 5.75 -10.90
N ALA A 147 -2.78 6.58 -11.81
CA ALA A 147 -2.73 6.29 -13.25
C ALA A 147 -1.29 6.07 -13.80
N PHE A 148 -0.26 6.49 -13.06
CA PHE A 148 1.15 6.38 -13.43
C PHE A 148 1.87 5.21 -12.74
N HIS A 149 1.20 4.45 -11.86
CA HIS A 149 1.84 3.27 -11.27
C HIS A 149 2.18 2.29 -12.39
N LEU A 150 3.31 1.63 -12.25
CA LEU A 150 3.74 0.60 -13.19
C LEU A 150 3.04 -0.71 -12.84
N THR A 151 2.63 -1.45 -13.87
CA THR A 151 2.07 -2.79 -13.77
C THR A 151 2.65 -3.68 -14.86
N ALA A 152 2.71 -4.98 -14.62
CA ALA A 152 3.21 -5.93 -15.60
C ALA A 152 2.13 -6.25 -16.62
N CYS A 153 2.43 -6.10 -17.91
CA CYS A 153 1.55 -6.56 -18.96
C CYS A 153 1.52 -8.10 -18.96
N THR A 154 0.33 -8.69 -18.81
CA THR A 154 0.19 -10.15 -18.80
C THR A 154 0.50 -10.83 -20.13
N LYS A 155 0.72 -10.08 -21.22
CA LYS A 155 1.12 -10.61 -22.53
C LYS A 155 2.62 -10.78 -22.70
N CYS A 156 3.42 -9.90 -22.12
CA CYS A 156 4.85 -9.77 -22.43
C CYS A 156 5.72 -9.43 -21.21
N ASP A 157 5.13 -9.38 -20.01
CA ASP A 157 5.73 -8.99 -18.74
C ASP A 157 6.38 -7.60 -18.72
N ALA A 158 6.19 -6.80 -19.78
CA ALA A 158 6.68 -5.43 -19.83
C ALA A 158 6.02 -4.59 -18.73
N SER A 159 6.83 -3.74 -18.10
CA SER A 159 6.36 -2.77 -17.13
C SER A 159 5.72 -1.58 -17.85
N VAL A 160 4.41 -1.42 -17.70
CA VAL A 160 3.61 -0.40 -18.38
C VAL A 160 2.89 0.45 -17.35
N ALA A 161 2.83 1.77 -17.55
CA ALA A 161 2.02 2.63 -16.71
C ALA A 161 0.54 2.26 -16.84
N HIS A 162 -0.20 2.23 -15.73
CA HIS A 162 -1.60 1.79 -15.72
C HIS A 162 -2.47 2.52 -16.74
N LYS A 163 -2.29 3.84 -16.90
CA LYS A 163 -2.99 4.65 -17.92
C LYS A 163 -2.76 4.18 -19.36
N ASP A 164 -1.61 3.61 -19.66
CA ASP A 164 -1.19 3.20 -21.00
C ASP A 164 -1.40 1.69 -21.22
N LEU A 165 -1.78 0.95 -20.16
CA LEU A 165 -1.92 -0.51 -20.20
C LEU A 165 -2.92 -0.96 -21.25
N ARG A 166 -4.07 -0.28 -21.37
CA ARG A 166 -5.10 -0.64 -22.36
C ARG A 166 -4.59 -0.50 -23.78
N SER A 167 -3.98 0.64 -24.12
CA SER A 167 -3.42 0.88 -25.45
C SER A 167 -2.28 -0.09 -25.77
N HIS A 168 -1.39 -0.33 -24.81
CA HIS A 168 -0.33 -1.30 -24.94
C HIS A 168 -0.90 -2.70 -25.19
N PHE A 169 -1.89 -3.15 -24.41
CA PHE A 169 -2.45 -4.50 -24.52
C PHE A 169 -3.08 -4.78 -25.89
N LEU A 170 -3.68 -3.76 -26.53
CA LEU A 170 -4.26 -3.87 -27.87
C LEU A 170 -3.22 -4.05 -28.97
N THR A 171 -2.03 -3.46 -28.82
CA THR A 171 -0.94 -3.54 -29.80
C THR A 171 0.17 -4.52 -29.39
N CYS A 172 0.03 -5.17 -28.23
CA CYS A 172 1.03 -6.08 -27.70
C CYS A 172 0.96 -7.44 -28.42
N GLU A 173 2.11 -7.83 -28.98
CA GLU A 173 2.33 -9.08 -29.71
C GLU A 173 2.56 -10.30 -28.80
N GLY A 174 2.65 -10.08 -27.49
CA GLY A 174 2.78 -11.16 -26.52
C GLY A 174 1.50 -12.02 -26.43
N ALA A 175 1.66 -13.27 -26.04
CA ALA A 175 0.53 -14.20 -25.88
C ALA A 175 -0.32 -13.77 -24.67
N PRO A 176 -1.66 -13.63 -24.80
CA PRO A 176 -2.51 -13.22 -23.69
C PRO A 176 -2.31 -14.11 -22.46
N GLY A 177 -2.04 -13.48 -21.33
CA GLY A 177 -1.82 -14.17 -20.06
C GLY A 177 -3.10 -14.71 -19.43
N ALA A 178 -2.91 -15.80 -18.68
CA ALA A 178 -3.86 -16.52 -17.85
C ALA A 178 -5.23 -16.79 -18.49
N PHE A 179 -5.36 -17.99 -19.05
CA PHE A 179 -6.67 -18.59 -19.27
C PHE A 179 -7.07 -19.37 -18.01
N LEU A 180 -8.37 -19.41 -17.68
CA LEU A 180 -8.88 -20.34 -16.67
C LEU A 180 -8.37 -21.76 -16.99
N GLU A 181 -7.74 -22.40 -16.01
CA GLU A 181 -7.30 -23.79 -16.11
C GLU A 181 -8.51 -24.72 -16.14
N VAL A 182 -8.35 -25.91 -16.73
CA VAL A 182 -9.45 -26.88 -16.91
C VAL A 182 -10.26 -27.15 -15.62
N PRO A 183 -9.65 -27.35 -14.44
CA PRO A 183 -10.38 -27.54 -13.18
C PRO A 183 -11.22 -26.32 -12.77
N ASP A 184 -10.69 -25.11 -12.99
CA ASP A 184 -11.39 -23.86 -12.68
C ASP A 184 -12.59 -23.65 -13.61
N VAL A 185 -12.45 -24.03 -14.89
CA VAL A 185 -13.54 -23.99 -15.86
C VAL A 185 -14.67 -24.95 -15.46
N GLN A 186 -14.35 -26.15 -14.98
CA GLN A 186 -15.36 -27.14 -14.57
C GLN A 186 -16.14 -26.68 -13.34
N SER A 187 -15.44 -26.18 -12.30
CA SER A 187 -16.09 -25.62 -11.10
C SER A 187 -16.97 -24.41 -11.43
N LEU A 188 -16.51 -23.55 -12.34
CA LEU A 188 -17.28 -22.41 -12.82
C LEU A 188 -18.52 -22.83 -13.62
N LEU A 189 -18.39 -23.85 -14.48
CA LEU A 189 -19.52 -24.41 -15.24
C LEU A 189 -20.62 -24.93 -14.34
N GLU A 190 -20.27 -25.72 -13.32
CA GLU A 190 -21.25 -26.25 -12.36
C GLU A 190 -21.97 -25.11 -11.61
N SER A 191 -21.21 -24.11 -11.17
CA SER A 191 -21.76 -22.94 -10.46
C SER A 191 -22.72 -22.14 -11.34
N LEU A 192 -22.37 -21.92 -12.62
CA LEU A 192 -23.21 -21.20 -13.57
C LEU A 192 -24.44 -22.00 -14.01
N ASP A 193 -24.34 -23.32 -14.14
CA ASP A 193 -25.47 -24.18 -14.50
C ASP A 193 -26.50 -24.24 -13.37
N ASN A 194 -26.04 -24.29 -12.12
CA ASN A 194 -26.90 -24.17 -10.94
C ASN A 194 -27.61 -22.82 -10.90
N ALA A 195 -26.87 -21.71 -11.09
CA ALA A 195 -27.46 -20.37 -11.13
C ALA A 195 -28.50 -20.21 -12.26
N ARG A 196 -28.25 -20.80 -13.44
CA ARG A 196 -29.23 -20.83 -14.54
C ARG A 196 -30.50 -21.58 -14.13
N LYS A 197 -30.38 -22.79 -13.58
CA LYS A 197 -31.52 -23.61 -13.14
C LYS A 197 -32.37 -22.89 -12.09
N GLU A 198 -31.73 -22.19 -11.15
CA GLU A 198 -32.43 -21.37 -10.16
C GLU A 198 -33.21 -20.22 -10.83
N LEU A 199 -32.61 -19.51 -11.78
CA LEU A 199 -33.30 -18.44 -12.53
C LEU A 199 -34.45 -18.98 -13.38
N ASP A 200 -34.27 -20.12 -14.05
CA ASP A 200 -35.31 -20.78 -14.83
C ASP A 200 -36.53 -21.12 -13.96
N SER A 201 -36.30 -21.60 -12.74
CA SER A 201 -37.37 -21.91 -11.79
C SER A 201 -38.21 -20.69 -11.37
N VAL A 202 -37.63 -19.48 -11.43
CA VAL A 202 -38.30 -18.21 -11.13
C VAL A 202 -39.03 -17.65 -12.36
N THR A 203 -38.49 -17.86 -13.58
CA THR A 203 -39.12 -17.41 -14.83
C THR A 203 -40.37 -18.21 -15.23
N GLY A 204 -40.53 -19.44 -14.72
CA GLY A 204 -41.74 -20.24 -14.91
C GLY A 204 -43.01 -19.67 -14.26
N CYS A 205 -42.89 -18.63 -13.42
CA CYS A 205 -44.04 -17.89 -12.91
C CYS A 205 -44.46 -16.77 -13.89
N PRO A 206 -45.76 -16.62 -14.21
CA PRO A 206 -46.28 -15.68 -15.22
C PRO A 206 -46.14 -14.18 -14.88
N MET A 207 -45.36 -13.85 -13.85
CA MET A 207 -45.14 -12.49 -13.34
C MET A 207 -43.69 -12.01 -13.49
N SER A 208 -42.79 -12.76 -14.15
CA SER A 208 -41.37 -12.36 -14.25
C SER A 208 -41.07 -11.50 -15.49
N ALA A 209 -40.32 -10.42 -15.26
CA ALA A 209 -40.03 -9.37 -16.22
C ALA A 209 -38.92 -9.76 -17.22
N ARG A 210 -39.01 -9.24 -18.46
CA ARG A 210 -38.01 -9.38 -19.56
C ARG A 210 -36.51 -9.38 -19.16
N PRO A 211 -36.06 -8.64 -18.12
CA PRO A 211 -34.68 -8.71 -17.65
C PRO A 211 -34.23 -10.11 -17.17
N LEU A 212 -35.12 -10.92 -16.59
CA LEU A 212 -34.79 -12.28 -16.13
C LEU A 212 -34.59 -13.25 -17.30
N GLU A 213 -35.48 -13.22 -18.30
CA GLU A 213 -35.33 -14.03 -19.52
C GLU A 213 -34.02 -13.71 -20.24
N ASN A 214 -33.65 -12.43 -20.35
CA ASN A 214 -32.38 -12.02 -20.95
C ASN A 214 -31.15 -12.51 -20.16
N ALA A 215 -31.26 -12.59 -18.83
CA ALA A 215 -30.20 -13.12 -17.97
C ALA A 215 -29.99 -14.63 -18.20
N VAL A 216 -31.08 -15.40 -18.28
CA VAL A 216 -31.06 -16.84 -18.60
C VAL A 216 -30.41 -17.11 -19.96
N VAL A 217 -30.78 -16.35 -20.99
CA VAL A 217 -30.18 -16.48 -22.34
C VAL A 217 -28.69 -16.15 -22.32
N SER A 218 -28.30 -15.10 -21.59
CA SER A 218 -26.90 -14.70 -21.47
C SER A 218 -26.05 -15.75 -20.75
N LEU A 219 -26.60 -16.37 -19.70
CA LEU A 219 -25.95 -17.45 -18.95
C LEU A 219 -25.81 -18.72 -19.80
N THR A 220 -26.85 -19.10 -20.54
CA THR A 220 -26.80 -20.25 -21.46
C THR A 220 -25.68 -20.09 -22.47
N ARG A 221 -25.57 -18.90 -23.10
CA ARG A 221 -24.48 -18.62 -24.06
C ARG A 221 -23.09 -18.68 -23.43
N LEU A 222 -22.96 -18.33 -22.15
CA LEU A 222 -21.69 -18.42 -21.43
C LEU A 222 -21.33 -19.88 -21.12
N LEU A 223 -22.32 -20.68 -20.69
CA LEU A 223 -22.17 -22.12 -20.44
C LEU A 223 -21.71 -22.85 -21.70
N ASP A 224 -22.34 -22.59 -22.86
CA ASP A 224 -21.98 -23.23 -24.13
C ASP A 224 -20.53 -22.92 -24.53
N LYS A 225 -20.10 -21.66 -24.35
CA LYS A 225 -18.71 -21.25 -24.61
C LYS A 225 -17.71 -21.96 -23.71
N LEU A 226 -18.07 -22.19 -22.44
CA LEU A 226 -17.19 -22.86 -21.48
C LEU A 226 -17.17 -24.38 -21.72
N ARG A 227 -18.30 -25.01 -22.04
CA ARG A 227 -18.39 -26.44 -22.42
C ARG A 227 -17.57 -26.75 -23.67
N GLY A 228 -17.68 -25.91 -24.70
CA GLY A 228 -16.88 -26.04 -25.92
C GLY A 228 -15.37 -25.95 -25.67
N ARG A 229 -14.93 -25.28 -24.58
CA ARG A 229 -13.51 -25.22 -24.19
C ARG A 229 -13.03 -26.46 -23.44
N LEU A 230 -13.92 -27.21 -22.79
CA LEU A 230 -13.58 -28.47 -22.13
C LEU A 230 -13.56 -29.67 -23.09
N GLY A 231 -13.97 -29.48 -24.36
CA GLY A 231 -14.13 -30.59 -25.30
C GLY A 231 -15.23 -31.56 -24.89
N VAL A 232 -16.15 -31.14 -24.01
CA VAL A 232 -17.33 -31.92 -23.64
C VAL A 232 -18.36 -31.70 -24.75
N GLU A 233 -18.21 -32.43 -25.85
CA GLU A 233 -19.33 -32.64 -26.77
C GLU A 233 -20.34 -33.51 -26.01
N GLU A 234 -21.58 -33.02 -25.88
CA GLU A 234 -22.68 -33.83 -25.35
C GLU A 234 -22.95 -34.93 -26.38
N ASP A 235 -22.50 -36.16 -26.09
CA ASP A 235 -22.93 -37.36 -26.82
C ASP A 235 -24.46 -37.46 -26.72
N VAL A 236 -25.11 -37.24 -27.86
CA VAL A 236 -26.56 -37.36 -28.10
C VAL A 236 -26.99 -38.83 -28.11
#